data_AF-A0AA38X2J4-F1
#
_entry.id   AF-A0AA38X2J4-F1
#
_cell.length_a   1.000
_cell.length_b   1.000
_cell.length_c   1.000
_cell.angle_alpha   90.00
_cell.angle_beta   90.00
_cell.angle_gamma   90.00
#
_symmetry.space_group_name_H-M   'P 1'
#
loop_
_entity.id
_entity.type
_entity.pdbx_description
1 polymer ?
#
loop_
_entity_poly.entity_id
_entity_poly.type
_entity_poly.pdbx_seq_one_letter_code
_entity_poly.pdbx_strand_id
1 'polypeptide(L)'
;MVKQQTQKGRDETGENRERMKRRRAEKLAEAIETSNQQPAKPHRLGQKSSVLPGEPQEEAVTVLSTIVPSTSSEYNYSANAVTGQEVMGNPISDVESTPPDQDQVTEDDAAMEDEEEIDDDFSVEESEVDSEDEDLDDISSVELTPRELWNIESGGEEDYIRERKKDKKRMREEKRKEQEYDNLRKAKVKAAMAILKKRLEAGEHIPAGPIEGDRFDLYSAEYFDHYYVEVHRGKNVVFGKIFQDLEGFGAAICDPDQLSAEVHIYPEGHLNVLTFEIPTSASLVPTVIKTFEGYELEATFLGNGFLVLSIDLNLVMKGKPTMHGKAEKLNFYGIWQSKEERKHLMEEAWRRARRPSPRDSVGSQLGRYSH
;
A
#
# COMPACT_ATOMS: atom_id res chain seq x y z
N MET A 1 -3.47 -56.13 32.71
CA MET A 1 -4.85 -55.62 32.56
C MET A 1 -4.96 -54.18 33.07
N VAL A 2 -4.35 -53.20 32.39
CA VAL A 2 -4.46 -51.75 32.73
C VAL A 2 -4.27 -50.91 31.46
N LYS A 3 -5.27 -50.84 30.57
CA LYS A 3 -5.26 -49.95 29.36
C LYS A 3 -6.69 -49.59 28.87
N GLN A 4 -7.61 -49.15 29.74
CA GLN A 4 -8.98 -48.78 29.31
C GLN A 4 -9.59 -47.53 29.98
N GLN A 5 -8.81 -46.58 30.53
CA GLN A 5 -9.39 -45.44 31.28
C GLN A 5 -9.16 -44.02 30.75
N THR A 6 -8.57 -43.81 29.55
CA THR A 6 -8.23 -42.45 29.07
C THR A 6 -9.05 -41.93 27.88
N GLN A 7 -10.04 -42.66 27.37
CA GLN A 7 -10.81 -42.21 26.19
C GLN A 7 -12.04 -41.34 26.50
N LYS A 8 -12.44 -41.17 27.77
CA LYS A 8 -13.70 -40.49 28.12
C LYS A 8 -13.59 -38.97 28.31
N GLY A 9 -12.39 -38.38 28.22
CA GLY A 9 -12.15 -36.95 28.48
C GLY A 9 -12.04 -36.06 27.24
N ARG A 10 -12.07 -36.62 26.02
CA ARG A 10 -11.91 -35.84 24.77
C ARG A 10 -13.22 -35.43 24.12
N ASP A 11 -14.33 -36.08 24.44
CA ASP A 11 -15.63 -35.79 23.81
C ASP A 11 -16.38 -34.66 24.54
N GLU A 12 -16.18 -34.49 25.86
CA GLU A 12 -16.86 -33.46 26.65
C GLU A 12 -16.41 -32.01 26.33
N THR A 13 -15.20 -31.83 25.77
CA THR A 13 -14.69 -30.51 25.38
C THR A 13 -15.28 -30.02 24.05
N GLY A 14 -15.66 -30.94 23.15
CA GLY A 14 -16.31 -30.61 21.88
C GLY A 14 -17.73 -30.07 22.07
N GLU A 15 -18.56 -30.76 22.86
CA GLU A 15 -19.95 -30.36 23.09
C GLU A 15 -20.08 -29.01 23.80
N ASN A 16 -19.19 -28.73 24.77
CA ASN A 16 -19.18 -27.42 25.45
C ASN A 16 -18.80 -26.28 24.50
N ARG A 17 -17.86 -26.51 23.57
CA ARG A 17 -17.48 -25.50 22.57
C ARG A 17 -18.64 -25.21 21.62
N GLU A 18 -19.35 -26.24 21.16
CA GLU A 18 -20.50 -26.07 20.26
C GLU A 18 -21.69 -25.39 20.95
N ARG A 19 -21.95 -25.72 22.22
CA ARG A 19 -22.97 -25.05 23.04
C ARG A 19 -22.67 -23.57 23.26
N MET A 20 -21.39 -23.21 23.42
CA MET A 20 -20.97 -21.80 23.56
C MET A 20 -21.13 -21.03 22.26
N LYS A 21 -20.82 -21.65 21.11
CA LYS A 21 -21.06 -21.05 19.77
C LYS A 21 -22.53 -20.76 19.53
N ARG A 22 -23.43 -21.70 19.84
CA ARG A 22 -24.90 -21.48 19.70
C ARG A 22 -25.40 -20.32 20.55
N ARG A 23 -24.95 -20.22 21.81
CA ARG A 23 -25.32 -19.11 22.71
C ARG A 23 -24.81 -17.75 22.25
N ARG A 24 -23.65 -17.68 21.60
CA ARG A 24 -23.14 -16.42 21.02
C ARG A 24 -23.96 -16.01 19.80
N ALA A 25 -24.27 -16.95 18.91
CA ALA A 25 -25.10 -16.69 17.74
C ALA A 25 -26.51 -16.20 18.12
N GLU A 26 -27.12 -16.81 19.15
CA GLU A 26 -28.44 -16.41 19.65
C GLU A 26 -28.44 -14.99 20.23
N LYS A 27 -27.39 -14.61 20.98
CA LYS A 27 -27.23 -13.24 21.50
C LYS A 27 -27.01 -12.20 20.41
N LEU A 28 -26.30 -12.56 19.34
CA LEU A 28 -26.07 -11.67 18.19
C LEU A 28 -27.38 -11.41 17.44
N ALA A 29 -28.19 -12.47 17.23
CA ALA A 29 -29.51 -12.32 16.61
C ALA A 29 -30.43 -11.40 17.44
N GLU A 30 -30.44 -11.55 18.77
CA GLU A 30 -31.22 -10.69 19.68
C GLU A 30 -30.75 -9.22 19.65
N ALA A 31 -29.45 -8.98 19.52
CA ALA A 31 -28.88 -7.62 19.40
C ALA A 31 -29.26 -6.94 18.08
N ILE A 32 -29.28 -7.70 16.96
CA ILE A 32 -29.69 -7.18 15.65
C ILE A 32 -31.19 -6.84 15.67
N GLU A 33 -32.02 -7.71 16.23
CA GLU A 33 -33.47 -7.48 16.31
C GLU A 33 -33.84 -6.28 17.20
N THR A 34 -33.07 -6.04 18.27
CA THR A 34 -33.27 -4.87 19.15
C THR A 34 -32.75 -3.57 18.56
N SER A 35 -31.71 -3.61 17.72
CA SER A 35 -31.20 -2.43 17.00
C SER A 35 -32.23 -1.88 16.00
N ASN A 36 -32.93 -2.76 15.29
CA ASN A 36 -33.91 -2.39 14.26
C ASN A 36 -35.22 -1.79 14.82
N GLN A 37 -35.46 -1.84 16.12
CA GLN A 37 -36.67 -1.29 16.75
C GLN A 37 -36.51 0.14 17.28
N GLN A 38 -35.34 0.77 17.18
CA GLN A 38 -35.15 2.13 17.68
C GLN A 38 -35.51 3.18 16.61
N PRO A 39 -36.56 4.00 16.79
CA PRO A 39 -36.88 5.07 15.86
C PRO A 39 -35.80 6.16 15.89
N ALA A 40 -35.27 6.48 14.71
CA ALA A 40 -34.25 7.51 14.49
C ALA A 40 -34.69 8.85 15.10
N LYS A 41 -33.94 9.32 16.10
CA LYS A 41 -34.15 10.65 16.69
C LYS A 41 -33.60 11.71 15.72
N PRO A 42 -34.37 12.75 15.37
CA PRO A 42 -33.90 13.81 14.48
C PRO A 42 -32.80 14.64 15.16
N HIS A 43 -31.59 14.58 14.60
CA HIS A 43 -30.47 15.42 15.02
C HIS A 43 -30.70 16.88 14.63
N ARG A 44 -30.80 17.76 15.64
CA ARG A 44 -30.82 19.22 15.47
C ARG A 44 -29.41 19.72 15.08
N LEU A 45 -29.26 20.16 13.83
CA LEU A 45 -28.13 20.95 13.36
C LEU A 45 -28.16 22.35 14.02
N GLY A 46 -27.21 22.60 14.93
CA GLY A 46 -26.95 23.91 15.50
C GLY A 46 -26.00 24.71 14.61
N GLN A 47 -26.53 25.69 13.88
CA GLN A 47 -25.75 26.74 13.23
C GLN A 47 -25.07 27.61 14.29
N LYS A 48 -23.74 27.73 14.24
CA LYS A 48 -22.98 28.77 14.96
C LYS A 48 -22.35 29.71 13.95
N SER A 49 -22.94 30.89 13.82
CA SER A 49 -22.34 32.06 13.22
C SER A 49 -21.35 32.70 14.19
N SER A 50 -20.09 32.88 13.79
CA SER A 50 -19.17 33.80 14.46
C SER A 50 -18.64 34.81 13.46
N VAL A 51 -19.16 36.02 13.60
CA VAL A 51 -18.64 37.31 13.13
C VAL A 51 -17.32 37.59 13.86
N LEU A 52 -16.32 38.18 13.17
CA LEU A 52 -15.64 39.44 13.56
C LEU A 52 -14.52 39.83 12.56
N PRO A 53 -14.13 41.13 12.50
CA PRO A 53 -13.50 41.79 11.37
C PRO A 53 -12.00 42.07 11.59
N GLY A 54 -11.32 42.56 10.55
CA GLY A 54 -10.08 43.32 10.71
C GLY A 54 -9.14 43.26 9.50
N GLU A 55 -9.27 44.25 8.60
CA GLU A 55 -8.16 44.69 7.75
C GLU A 55 -6.97 45.16 8.62
N PRO A 56 -5.73 45.00 8.13
CA PRO A 56 -4.97 46.23 7.90
C PRO A 56 -4.13 46.23 6.62
N GLN A 57 -4.20 47.38 5.97
CA GLN A 57 -3.16 48.21 5.35
C GLN A 57 -2.01 47.58 4.57
N GLU A 58 -1.97 48.04 3.32
CA GLU A 58 -0.86 48.04 2.36
C GLU A 58 0.39 48.72 2.94
N GLU A 59 1.53 48.03 2.87
CA GLU A 59 2.85 48.67 2.77
C GLU A 59 3.65 48.04 1.64
N ALA A 60 3.87 48.83 0.60
CA ALA A 60 4.75 48.52 -0.52
C ALA A 60 6.22 48.61 -0.06
N VAL A 61 6.94 47.50 -0.13
CA VAL A 61 8.40 47.49 0.00
C VAL A 61 9.00 47.05 -1.32
N THR A 62 9.46 48.04 -2.07
CA THR A 62 10.30 47.89 -3.27
C THR A 62 11.70 47.48 -2.82
N VAL A 63 12.10 46.22 -3.06
CA VAL A 63 13.51 45.80 -2.94
C VAL A 63 14.05 45.51 -4.34
N LEU A 64 14.84 46.45 -4.84
CA LEU A 64 15.76 46.28 -5.95
C LEU A 64 16.89 45.33 -5.50
N SER A 65 16.96 44.13 -6.07
CA SER A 65 18.17 43.30 -6.02
C SER A 65 18.66 43.01 -7.44
N THR A 66 19.56 43.89 -7.84
CA THR A 66 20.70 43.78 -8.74
C THR A 66 20.97 42.39 -9.34
N ILE A 67 20.87 42.36 -10.66
CA ILE A 67 21.34 41.35 -11.60
C ILE A 67 22.87 41.24 -11.50
N VAL A 68 23.38 40.01 -11.31
CA VAL A 68 24.79 39.67 -11.57
C VAL A 68 24.80 38.66 -12.72
N PRO A 69 25.44 38.96 -13.87
CA PRO A 69 25.56 38.01 -14.96
C PRO A 69 26.69 37.01 -14.62
N SER A 70 26.31 35.75 -14.41
CA SER A 70 27.29 34.67 -14.31
C SER A 70 27.70 34.21 -15.70
N THR A 71 29.01 34.09 -15.87
CA THR A 71 29.71 33.86 -17.12
C THR A 71 29.45 32.47 -17.70
N SER A 72 29.26 32.48 -19.02
CA SER A 72 29.35 31.39 -19.99
C SER A 72 30.34 30.28 -19.64
N SER A 73 29.84 29.05 -19.65
CA SER A 73 30.62 27.82 -19.75
C SER A 73 30.06 27.04 -20.94
N GLU A 74 30.64 27.28 -22.11
CA GLU A 74 30.32 26.60 -23.37
C GLU A 74 30.81 25.15 -23.30
N TYR A 75 29.90 24.18 -23.20
CA TYR A 75 30.15 22.80 -23.58
C TYR A 75 29.38 22.50 -24.84
N ASN A 76 30.09 22.56 -25.97
CA ASN A 76 29.65 22.10 -27.27
C ASN A 76 29.49 20.57 -27.24
N TYR A 77 28.26 20.07 -27.26
CA TYR A 77 27.96 18.72 -27.71
C TYR A 77 27.61 18.77 -29.19
N SER A 78 28.52 18.21 -30.00
CA SER A 78 28.38 18.02 -31.44
C SER A 78 27.21 17.09 -31.75
N ALA A 79 26.19 17.62 -32.42
CA ALA A 79 25.16 16.87 -33.09
C ALA A 79 25.75 16.06 -34.25
N ASN A 80 25.60 14.73 -34.21
CA ASN A 80 25.70 13.92 -35.42
C ASN A 80 24.34 13.92 -36.10
N ALA A 81 24.24 14.73 -37.15
CA ALA A 81 23.19 14.67 -38.14
C ALA A 81 23.30 13.35 -38.91
N VAL A 82 22.25 12.53 -38.86
CA VAL A 82 22.00 11.49 -39.87
C VAL A 82 20.84 11.94 -40.72
N THR A 83 21.21 12.32 -41.93
CA THR A 83 20.40 12.76 -43.05
C THR A 83 19.69 11.58 -43.71
N GLY A 84 18.40 11.78 -44.01
CA GLY A 84 17.75 11.25 -45.19
C GLY A 84 17.07 9.89 -45.06
N GLN A 85 15.75 9.85 -45.27
CA GLN A 85 15.22 9.42 -46.56
C GLN A 85 13.73 9.77 -46.65
N GLU A 86 13.39 10.66 -47.58
CA GLU A 86 12.03 10.91 -48.04
C GLU A 86 11.52 9.67 -48.78
N VAL A 87 10.34 9.17 -48.43
CA VAL A 87 9.55 8.28 -49.28
C VAL A 87 8.20 8.93 -49.51
N MET A 88 8.00 9.33 -50.75
CA MET A 88 6.76 9.86 -51.28
C MET A 88 5.69 8.77 -51.44
N GLY A 89 4.44 9.16 -51.18
CA GLY A 89 3.29 8.75 -51.99
C GLY A 89 2.54 7.49 -51.56
N ASN A 90 1.31 7.67 -51.07
CA ASN A 90 0.11 7.49 -51.91
C ASN A 90 -1.17 7.84 -51.12
N PRO A 91 -2.07 8.67 -51.69
CA PRO A 91 -3.42 8.89 -51.16
C PRO A 91 -4.44 8.08 -51.98
N ILE A 92 -5.11 7.08 -51.40
CA ILE A 92 -6.26 6.44 -52.07
C ILE A 92 -7.36 6.05 -51.07
N SER A 93 -8.55 6.56 -51.43
CA SER A 93 -9.93 6.08 -51.21
C SER A 93 -10.58 6.17 -49.84
N ASP A 94 -11.39 7.22 -49.73
CA ASP A 94 -12.80 7.20 -49.33
C ASP A 94 -13.46 5.82 -49.36
N VAL A 95 -13.90 5.36 -48.18
CA VAL A 95 -14.85 4.26 -48.02
C VAL A 95 -16.11 4.81 -47.34
N GLU A 96 -17.04 5.18 -48.20
CA GLU A 96 -18.47 4.88 -48.16
C GLU A 96 -19.08 4.58 -46.77
N SER A 97 -19.69 5.63 -46.21
CA SER A 97 -20.65 5.56 -45.11
C SER A 97 -21.87 4.73 -45.51
N THR A 98 -22.12 3.64 -44.78
CA THR A 98 -23.41 2.94 -44.80
C THR A 98 -24.01 2.98 -43.40
N PRO A 99 -25.20 3.58 -43.17
CA PRO A 99 -25.92 3.43 -41.93
C PRO A 99 -26.79 2.16 -41.99
N PRO A 100 -26.93 1.44 -40.88
CA PRO A 100 -28.26 0.94 -40.59
C PRO A 100 -28.68 1.10 -39.12
N ASP A 101 -29.94 1.48 -39.02
CA ASP A 101 -30.96 0.91 -38.13
C ASP A 101 -30.81 1.10 -36.63
N GLN A 102 -31.60 2.08 -36.20
CA GLN A 102 -32.38 2.09 -34.98
C GLN A 102 -33.01 0.71 -34.73
N ASP A 103 -32.73 0.11 -33.58
CA ASP A 103 -33.75 -0.64 -32.88
C ASP A 103 -33.61 -0.43 -31.37
N GLN A 104 -34.73 0.02 -30.82
CA GLN A 104 -34.97 0.31 -29.42
C GLN A 104 -35.15 -1.01 -28.68
N VAL A 105 -34.35 -1.24 -27.64
CA VAL A 105 -34.76 -2.10 -26.52
C VAL A 105 -34.31 -1.41 -25.24
N THR A 106 -35.25 -0.73 -24.59
CA THR A 106 -35.16 -0.30 -23.20
C THR A 106 -35.50 -1.51 -22.33
N GLU A 107 -34.49 -2.13 -21.72
CA GLU A 107 -34.69 -3.02 -20.58
C GLU A 107 -34.30 -2.27 -19.32
N ASP A 108 -35.32 -1.99 -18.52
CA ASP A 108 -35.24 -1.43 -17.17
C ASP A 108 -34.61 -2.46 -16.22
N ASP A 109 -33.28 -2.52 -16.18
CA ASP A 109 -32.57 -3.24 -15.13
C ASP A 109 -32.39 -2.33 -13.92
N ALA A 110 -33.32 -2.47 -12.98
CA ALA A 110 -33.21 -1.96 -11.63
C ALA A 110 -32.00 -2.62 -10.93
N ALA A 111 -30.84 -1.97 -11.05
CA ALA A 111 -29.66 -2.31 -10.27
C ALA A 111 -29.96 -2.06 -8.78
N MET A 112 -30.20 -3.15 -8.04
CA MET A 112 -30.02 -3.17 -6.59
C MET A 112 -28.55 -2.87 -6.31
N GLU A 113 -28.27 -1.67 -5.82
CA GLU A 113 -27.04 -1.36 -5.12
C GLU A 113 -27.10 -2.07 -3.76
N ASP A 114 -26.68 -3.34 -3.73
CA ASP A 114 -26.32 -4.04 -2.49
C ASP A 114 -25.02 -3.39 -1.98
N GLU A 115 -25.16 -2.30 -1.23
CA GLU A 115 -24.13 -1.81 -0.34
C GLU A 115 -23.98 -2.80 0.82
N GLU A 116 -23.26 -3.90 0.59
CA GLU A 116 -22.78 -4.76 1.67
C GLU A 116 -21.79 -3.93 2.51
N GLU A 117 -22.31 -3.30 3.57
CA GLU A 117 -21.52 -2.84 4.70
C GLU A 117 -20.82 -4.06 5.31
N ILE A 118 -19.58 -4.31 4.87
CA ILE A 118 -18.72 -5.32 5.49
C ILE A 118 -18.36 -4.78 6.88
N ASP A 119 -19.13 -5.21 7.87
CA ASP A 119 -18.77 -5.12 9.28
C ASP A 119 -17.49 -5.92 9.51
N ASP A 120 -16.34 -5.27 9.35
CA ASP A 120 -15.00 -5.77 9.65
C ASP A 120 -14.78 -5.92 11.17
N ASP A 121 -15.71 -6.56 11.90
CA ASP A 121 -15.44 -7.15 13.22
C ASP A 121 -14.79 -8.52 13.01
N PHE A 122 -13.62 -8.50 12.35
CA PHE A 122 -12.73 -9.66 12.29
C PHE A 122 -12.12 -9.80 13.68
N SER A 123 -12.88 -10.39 14.60
CA SER A 123 -12.29 -11.04 15.75
C SER A 123 -11.38 -12.13 15.18
N VAL A 124 -10.09 -11.83 15.08
CA VAL A 124 -9.05 -12.83 14.85
C VAL A 124 -9.17 -13.77 16.04
N GLU A 125 -10.05 -14.78 15.93
CA GLU A 125 -9.91 -15.98 16.71
C GLU A 125 -8.50 -16.43 16.35
N GLU A 126 -7.59 -16.27 17.32
CA GLU A 126 -6.29 -16.92 17.34
C GLU A 126 -6.58 -18.41 17.22
N SER A 127 -6.85 -18.87 16.00
CA SER A 127 -6.68 -20.24 15.65
C SER A 127 -5.20 -20.46 15.86
N GLU A 128 -4.89 -21.07 16.99
CA GLU A 128 -3.75 -21.95 17.15
C GLU A 128 -3.90 -23.01 16.07
N VAL A 129 -3.69 -22.61 14.81
CA VAL A 129 -3.29 -23.52 13.77
C VAL A 129 -1.93 -23.97 14.28
N ASP A 130 -1.94 -25.11 14.95
CA ASP A 130 -0.81 -26.01 15.09
C ASP A 130 -0.40 -26.34 13.66
N SER A 131 0.22 -25.37 12.98
CA SER A 131 1.04 -25.63 11.82
C SER A 131 2.24 -26.35 12.42
N GLU A 132 2.07 -27.66 12.58
CA GLU A 132 3.12 -28.67 12.65
C GLU A 132 3.96 -28.60 11.35
N ASP A 133 4.46 -27.41 11.00
CA ASP A 133 5.55 -27.25 10.05
C ASP A 133 6.78 -27.77 10.79
N GLU A 134 6.93 -29.10 10.70
CA GLU A 134 8.03 -29.94 11.15
C GLU A 134 9.40 -29.54 10.54
N ASP A 135 9.51 -28.41 9.84
CA ASP A 135 10.72 -27.99 9.13
C ASP A 135 11.72 -27.19 10.01
N LEU A 136 11.70 -27.36 11.33
CA LEU A 136 12.61 -26.64 12.24
C LEU A 136 13.43 -27.50 13.21
N ASP A 137 13.51 -28.81 12.98
CA ASP A 137 14.40 -29.67 13.77
C ASP A 137 15.84 -29.73 13.21
N ASP A 138 16.16 -29.06 12.09
CA ASP A 138 17.51 -29.10 11.48
C ASP A 138 18.34 -27.81 11.70
N ILE A 139 18.32 -27.29 12.93
CA ILE A 139 19.36 -26.35 13.44
C ILE A 139 20.12 -27.03 14.59
N SER A 140 20.31 -28.35 14.53
CA SER A 140 21.09 -29.08 15.53
C SER A 140 22.60 -29.12 15.22
N SER A 141 23.10 -28.40 14.20
CA SER A 141 24.51 -28.47 13.80
C SER A 141 25.15 -27.11 13.52
N VAL A 142 24.76 -26.05 14.22
CA VAL A 142 25.68 -24.92 14.36
C VAL A 142 26.76 -25.40 15.33
N GLU A 143 27.91 -25.82 14.80
CA GLU A 143 29.10 -26.14 15.58
C GLU A 143 29.50 -24.88 16.35
N LEU A 144 28.99 -24.76 17.58
CA LEU A 144 29.37 -23.72 18.51
C LEU A 144 30.88 -23.81 18.68
N THR A 145 31.56 -22.69 18.51
CA THR A 145 32.99 -22.65 18.68
C THR A 145 33.32 -23.04 20.13
N PRO A 146 34.44 -23.73 20.40
CA PRO A 146 34.81 -24.10 21.77
C PRO A 146 34.86 -22.92 22.75
N ARG A 147 34.92 -21.67 22.26
CA ARG A 147 34.89 -20.44 23.06
C ARG A 147 33.49 -20.04 23.53
N GLU A 148 32.43 -20.44 22.83
CA GLU A 148 31.03 -20.19 23.21
C GLU A 148 30.55 -21.18 24.28
N LEU A 149 31.12 -22.39 24.31
CA LEU A 149 30.82 -23.44 25.29
C LEU A 149 31.20 -23.09 26.74
N TRP A 150 32.18 -22.22 26.98
CA TRP A 150 32.63 -21.88 28.35
C TRP A 150 31.75 -20.86 29.08
N ASN A 151 30.82 -20.19 28.39
CA ASN A 151 29.90 -19.23 29.02
C ASN A 151 28.55 -19.85 29.44
N ILE A 152 28.37 -21.16 29.21
CA ILE A 152 27.09 -21.87 29.35
C ILE A 152 26.86 -22.45 30.76
N GLU A 153 27.89 -22.54 31.60
CA GLU A 153 27.79 -23.14 32.95
C GLU A 153 27.03 -22.30 34.00
N SER A 154 26.43 -21.16 33.62
CA SER A 154 25.72 -20.24 34.53
C SER A 154 24.26 -20.03 34.16
N GLY A 155 23.45 -21.08 33.98
CA GLY A 155 21.97 -21.04 34.03
C GLY A 155 21.22 -20.11 33.04
N GLY A 156 21.93 -19.36 32.19
CA GLY A 156 21.37 -18.37 31.27
C GLY A 156 21.05 -18.93 29.89
N GLU A 157 21.47 -20.16 29.57
CA GLU A 157 21.22 -20.78 28.27
C GLU A 157 19.73 -21.09 28.06
N GLU A 158 19.04 -21.63 29.08
CA GLU A 158 17.61 -21.92 29.00
C GLU A 158 16.77 -20.65 28.79
N ASP A 159 17.13 -19.57 29.48
CA ASP A 159 16.45 -18.27 29.35
C ASP A 159 16.72 -17.63 27.98
N TYR A 160 17.96 -17.70 27.48
CA TYR A 160 18.30 -17.24 26.13
C TYR A 160 17.53 -18.01 25.03
N ILE A 161 17.46 -19.33 25.12
CA ILE A 161 16.70 -20.16 24.17
C ILE A 161 15.21 -19.80 24.24
N ARG A 162 14.66 -19.59 25.45
CA ARG A 162 13.26 -19.20 25.65
C ARG A 162 12.97 -17.83 25.06
N GLU A 163 13.85 -16.86 25.24
CA GLU A 163 13.74 -15.51 24.67
C GLU A 163 13.80 -15.56 23.14
N ARG A 164 14.76 -16.27 22.57
CA ARG A 164 14.88 -16.46 21.11
C ARG A 164 13.66 -17.14 20.49
N LYS A 165 13.06 -18.13 21.18
CA LYS A 165 11.81 -18.78 20.74
C LYS A 165 10.63 -17.80 20.79
N LYS A 166 10.53 -16.97 21.83
CA LYS A 166 9.51 -15.92 21.93
C LYS A 166 9.65 -14.88 20.83
N ASP A 167 10.87 -14.40 20.58
CA ASP A 167 11.17 -13.45 19.51
C ASP A 167 10.84 -14.03 18.13
N LYS A 168 11.20 -15.29 17.87
CA LYS A 168 10.84 -15.98 16.63
C LYS A 168 9.33 -16.12 16.46
N LYS A 169 8.59 -16.42 17.52
CA LYS A 169 7.12 -16.46 17.49
C LYS A 169 6.53 -15.08 17.20
N ARG A 170 7.02 -14.03 17.86
CA ARG A 170 6.61 -12.63 17.63
C ARG A 170 6.85 -12.22 16.17
N MET A 171 8.05 -12.47 15.64
CA MET A 171 8.40 -12.19 14.25
C MET A 171 7.46 -12.87 13.24
N ARG A 172 7.08 -14.13 13.48
CA ARG A 172 6.14 -14.85 12.61
C ARG A 172 4.73 -14.27 12.65
N GLU A 173 4.28 -13.92 13.84
CA GLU A 173 2.95 -13.32 14.03
C GLU A 173 2.88 -11.93 13.38
N GLU A 174 3.92 -11.11 13.53
CA GLU A 174 4.06 -9.82 12.86
C GLU A 174 4.10 -9.98 11.34
N LYS A 175 4.89 -10.93 10.81
CA LYS A 175 4.93 -11.26 9.38
C LYS A 175 3.53 -11.60 8.85
N ARG A 176 2.79 -12.45 9.58
CA ARG A 176 1.43 -12.86 9.18
C ARG A 176 0.48 -11.68 9.15
N LYS A 177 0.48 -10.83 10.19
CA LYS A 177 -0.37 -9.62 10.26
C LYS A 177 -0.08 -8.67 9.10
N GLU A 178 1.19 -8.48 8.76
CA GLU A 178 1.58 -7.62 7.64
C GLU A 178 1.17 -8.22 6.29
N GLN A 179 1.32 -9.54 6.10
CA GLN A 179 0.84 -10.23 4.89
C GLN A 179 -0.68 -10.14 4.74
N GLU A 180 -1.44 -10.31 5.83
CA GLU A 180 -2.90 -10.12 5.85
C GLU A 180 -3.28 -8.69 5.47
N TYR A 181 -2.57 -7.70 6.01
CA TYR A 181 -2.77 -6.29 5.68
C TYR A 181 -2.50 -6.00 4.19
N ASP A 182 -1.39 -6.49 3.63
CA ASP A 182 -1.05 -6.36 2.21
C ASP A 182 -2.07 -7.08 1.31
N ASN A 183 -2.57 -8.25 1.74
CA ASN A 183 -3.59 -8.99 1.02
C ASN A 183 -4.92 -8.23 0.95
N LEU A 184 -5.32 -7.55 2.03
CA LEU A 184 -6.50 -6.70 2.05
C LEU A 184 -6.37 -5.54 1.05
N ARG A 185 -5.20 -4.89 1.01
CA ARG A 185 -4.94 -3.81 0.03
C ARG A 185 -4.88 -4.33 -1.40
N LYS A 186 -4.25 -5.48 -1.64
CA LYS A 186 -4.25 -6.20 -2.92
C LYS A 186 -5.68 -6.50 -3.39
N ALA A 187 -6.58 -6.93 -2.50
CA ALA A 187 -7.97 -7.16 -2.83
C ALA A 187 -8.69 -5.88 -3.30
N LYS A 188 -8.45 -4.73 -2.65
CA LYS A 188 -9.00 -3.43 -3.08
C LYS A 188 -8.54 -3.04 -4.49
N VAL A 189 -7.24 -3.20 -4.79
CA VAL A 189 -6.71 -2.91 -6.13
C VAL A 189 -7.27 -3.87 -7.19
N LYS A 190 -7.43 -5.15 -6.86
CA LYS A 190 -8.09 -6.12 -7.75
C LYS A 190 -9.55 -5.76 -8.04
N ALA A 191 -10.29 -5.28 -7.04
CA ALA A 191 -11.65 -4.79 -7.23
C ALA A 191 -11.68 -3.58 -8.18
N ALA A 192 -10.75 -2.62 -8.00
CA ALA A 192 -10.60 -1.48 -8.90
C ALA A 192 -10.29 -1.92 -10.35
N MET A 193 -9.41 -2.91 -10.53
CA MET A 193 -9.10 -3.49 -11.84
C MET A 193 -10.33 -4.13 -12.50
N ALA A 194 -11.16 -4.84 -11.73
CA ALA A 194 -12.39 -5.44 -12.23
C ALA A 194 -13.43 -4.38 -12.65
N ILE A 195 -13.55 -3.30 -11.87
CA ILE A 195 -14.43 -2.15 -12.21
C ILE A 195 -13.93 -1.48 -13.50
N LEU A 196 -12.63 -1.21 -13.61
CA LEU A 196 -12.03 -0.63 -14.81
C LEU A 196 -12.33 -1.50 -16.04
N LYS A 197 -12.15 -2.82 -15.93
CA LYS A 197 -12.44 -3.74 -17.03
C LYS A 197 -13.88 -3.62 -17.53
N LYS A 198 -14.87 -3.64 -16.61
CA LYS A 198 -16.29 -3.50 -16.97
C LYS A 198 -16.60 -2.18 -17.67
N ARG A 199 -16.03 -1.08 -17.19
CA ARG A 199 -16.24 0.25 -17.78
C ARG A 199 -15.55 0.41 -19.14
N LEU A 200 -14.37 -0.17 -19.34
CA LEU A 200 -13.71 -0.22 -20.64
C LEU A 200 -14.53 -1.04 -21.65
N GLU A 201 -15.13 -2.15 -21.22
CA GLU A 201 -16.06 -2.95 -22.05
C GLU A 201 -17.33 -2.17 -22.43
N ALA A 202 -17.77 -1.24 -21.57
CA ALA A 202 -18.86 -0.31 -21.85
C ALA A 202 -18.45 0.88 -22.75
N GLY A 203 -17.17 0.99 -23.13
CA GLY A 203 -16.64 2.09 -23.94
C GLY A 203 -16.48 3.40 -23.16
N GLU A 204 -16.51 3.36 -21.83
CA GLU A 204 -16.32 4.54 -21.00
C GLU A 204 -14.85 4.97 -20.94
N HIS A 205 -14.61 6.27 -21.07
CA HIS A 205 -13.29 6.86 -20.85
C HIS A 205 -13.07 7.17 -19.36
N ILE A 206 -12.08 6.53 -18.75
CA ILE A 206 -11.71 6.75 -17.35
C ILE A 206 -10.39 7.50 -17.27
N PRO A 207 -10.31 8.64 -16.55
CA PRO A 207 -9.05 9.34 -16.35
C PRO A 207 -8.10 8.54 -15.46
N ALA A 208 -6.79 8.65 -15.68
CA ALA A 208 -5.79 7.96 -14.86
C ALA A 208 -5.79 8.40 -13.38
N GLY A 209 -6.31 9.61 -13.10
CA GLY A 209 -6.40 10.19 -11.77
C GLY A 209 -5.23 11.13 -11.45
N PRO A 210 -5.13 11.61 -10.20
CA PRO A 210 -4.01 12.45 -9.76
C PRO A 210 -2.74 11.61 -9.67
N ILE A 211 -1.76 11.91 -10.53
CA ILE A 211 -0.45 11.24 -10.55
C ILE A 211 0.64 12.19 -10.06
N GLU A 212 0.62 13.47 -10.48
CA GLU A 212 1.68 14.43 -10.21
C GLU A 212 1.72 14.90 -8.75
N GLY A 213 2.91 14.87 -8.14
CA GLY A 213 3.17 15.45 -6.82
C GLY A 213 2.76 14.57 -5.65
N ASP A 214 2.23 13.38 -5.94
CA ASP A 214 1.62 12.50 -4.96
C ASP A 214 2.41 11.21 -4.73
N ARG A 215 2.08 10.55 -3.62
CA ARG A 215 2.69 9.32 -3.15
C ARG A 215 1.68 8.18 -3.21
N PHE A 216 2.11 7.08 -3.82
CA PHE A 216 1.41 5.80 -3.75
C PHE A 216 2.12 4.91 -2.75
N ASP A 217 1.38 4.43 -1.76
CA ASP A 217 1.88 3.36 -0.90
C ASP A 217 1.71 2.02 -1.64
N LEU A 218 2.79 1.25 -1.69
CA LEU A 218 2.89 0.00 -2.43
C LEU A 218 2.75 -1.19 -1.47
N TYR A 219 1.96 -2.17 -1.86
CA TYR A 219 1.68 -3.38 -1.09
C TYR A 219 2.01 -4.62 -1.92
N SER A 220 2.67 -5.61 -1.32
CA SER A 220 2.98 -6.88 -1.98
C SER A 220 3.22 -7.96 -0.94
N ALA A 221 2.29 -8.91 -0.85
CA ALA A 221 2.41 -10.07 0.04
C ALA A 221 3.57 -10.99 -0.40
N GLU A 222 3.75 -11.16 -1.72
CA GLU A 222 4.80 -11.98 -2.34
C GLU A 222 6.20 -11.47 -1.97
N TYR A 223 6.36 -10.15 -1.86
CA TYR A 223 7.63 -9.55 -1.44
C TYR A 223 8.11 -10.10 -0.08
N PHE A 224 7.21 -10.42 0.86
CA PHE A 224 7.59 -10.95 2.19
C PHE A 224 8.11 -12.38 2.17
N ASP A 225 7.91 -13.11 1.07
CA ASP A 225 8.46 -14.44 0.90
C ASP A 225 9.95 -14.38 0.54
N HIS A 226 10.38 -13.28 -0.08
CA HIS A 226 11.78 -13.01 -0.42
C HIS A 226 12.49 -12.16 0.65
N TYR A 227 11.80 -11.17 1.24
CA TYR A 227 12.38 -10.21 2.17
C TYR A 227 11.47 -9.99 3.38
N TYR A 228 11.88 -10.55 4.52
CA TYR A 228 11.32 -10.17 5.82
C TYR A 228 12.43 -9.60 6.70
N VAL A 229 12.41 -8.28 6.89
CA VAL A 229 13.24 -7.58 7.86
C VAL A 229 12.31 -6.80 8.77
N GLU A 230 12.50 -6.95 10.07
CA GLU A 230 11.67 -6.43 11.18
C GLU A 230 11.46 -4.89 11.15
N VAL A 231 12.21 -4.16 10.30
CA VAL A 231 12.29 -2.69 10.31
C VAL A 231 11.70 -2.04 9.04
N HIS A 232 11.10 -2.79 8.11
CA HIS A 232 10.72 -2.22 6.81
C HIS A 232 9.44 -1.38 6.86
N ARG A 233 9.64 -0.10 7.14
CA ARG A 233 8.63 0.96 7.11
C ARG A 233 8.32 1.38 5.67
N GLY A 234 7.40 0.63 5.06
CA GLY A 234 6.61 1.05 3.89
C GLY A 234 7.36 1.04 2.55
N LYS A 235 6.72 0.43 1.56
CA LYS A 235 7.12 0.53 0.14
C LYS A 235 6.31 1.68 -0.46
N ASN A 236 6.91 2.57 -1.23
CA ASN A 236 6.16 3.66 -1.85
C ASN A 236 6.78 4.13 -3.17
N VAL A 237 5.98 4.76 -4.02
CA VAL A 237 6.45 5.48 -5.21
C VAL A 237 5.93 6.90 -5.17
N VAL A 238 6.81 7.86 -5.49
CA VAL A 238 6.49 9.29 -5.56
C VAL A 238 6.71 9.75 -6.98
N PHE A 239 5.70 10.37 -7.59
CA PHE A 239 5.80 10.94 -8.93
C PHE A 239 5.95 12.47 -8.85
N GLY A 240 6.84 13.04 -9.66
CA GLY A 240 7.11 14.48 -9.63
C GLY A 240 7.73 15.00 -10.93
N LYS A 241 7.58 16.32 -11.16
CA LYS A 241 8.19 17.04 -12.31
C LYS A 241 9.63 17.47 -12.06
N ILE A 242 10.05 17.57 -10.81
CA ILE A 242 11.34 18.14 -10.44
C ILE A 242 11.92 17.34 -9.28
N PHE A 243 12.99 16.60 -9.54
CA PHE A 243 13.91 16.14 -8.50
C PHE A 243 15.08 17.11 -8.46
N GLN A 244 14.98 18.12 -7.59
CA GLN A 244 15.97 19.19 -7.44
C GLN A 244 17.30 18.69 -6.84
N ASP A 245 17.30 17.52 -6.20
CA ASP A 245 18.38 17.07 -5.32
C ASP A 245 19.13 15.82 -5.83
N LEU A 246 19.00 15.46 -7.11
CA LEU A 246 19.87 14.44 -7.69
C LEU A 246 21.27 15.03 -7.91
N GLU A 247 22.06 15.08 -6.82
CA GLU A 247 23.46 15.52 -6.82
C GLU A 247 24.23 14.90 -8.00
N GLY A 248 24.63 15.73 -8.96
CA GLY A 248 25.43 15.31 -10.12
C GLY A 248 24.64 15.12 -11.42
N PHE A 249 23.32 15.20 -11.40
CA PHE A 249 22.51 15.28 -12.62
C PHE A 249 22.03 16.72 -12.77
N GLY A 250 22.51 17.41 -13.81
CA GLY A 250 21.97 18.72 -14.18
C GLY A 250 20.45 18.57 -14.26
N ALA A 251 19.73 19.41 -13.52
CA ALA A 251 18.28 19.28 -13.30
C ALA A 251 17.62 18.77 -14.59
N ALA A 252 17.18 17.52 -14.60
CA ALA A 252 16.46 16.98 -15.73
C ALA A 252 15.13 17.70 -15.76
N ILE A 253 15.05 18.77 -16.55
CA ILE A 253 13.83 19.55 -16.73
C ILE A 253 12.88 18.63 -17.49
N CYS A 254 11.88 18.10 -16.79
CA CYS A 254 10.80 17.36 -17.43
C CYS A 254 10.05 18.31 -18.37
N ASP A 255 9.68 17.83 -19.55
CA ASP A 255 8.68 18.51 -20.35
C ASP A 255 7.36 18.63 -19.58
N PRO A 256 6.46 19.58 -19.90
CA PRO A 256 5.21 19.80 -19.17
C PRO A 256 4.33 18.55 -19.01
N ASP A 257 4.41 17.62 -19.96
CA ASP A 257 3.62 16.39 -20.03
C ASP A 257 4.40 15.14 -19.59
N GLN A 258 5.61 15.33 -19.05
CA GLN A 258 6.44 14.26 -18.52
C GLN A 258 6.49 14.28 -17.01
N LEU A 259 6.57 13.10 -16.41
CA LEU A 259 6.89 12.90 -15.00
C LEU A 259 8.14 12.06 -14.86
N SER A 260 8.79 12.23 -13.73
CA SER A 260 9.78 11.32 -13.19
C SER A 260 9.22 10.68 -11.93
N ALA A 261 9.79 9.56 -11.50
CA ALA A 261 9.35 8.89 -10.28
C ALA A 261 10.54 8.41 -9.45
N GLU A 262 10.32 8.33 -8.14
CA GLU A 262 11.25 7.71 -7.20
C GLU A 262 10.53 6.56 -6.51
N VAL A 263 11.03 5.34 -6.69
CA VAL A 263 10.49 4.13 -6.08
C VAL A 263 11.34 3.78 -4.87
N HIS A 264 10.71 3.74 -3.70
CA HIS A 264 11.32 3.42 -2.40
C HIS A 264 10.90 2.02 -1.97
N ILE A 265 11.80 1.05 -2.08
CA ILE A 265 11.62 -0.34 -1.65
C ILE A 265 12.79 -0.73 -0.74
N TYR A 266 12.55 -0.72 0.57
CA TYR A 266 13.51 -1.23 1.56
C TYR A 266 13.81 -2.72 1.36
N PRO A 267 14.91 -3.30 1.86
CA PRO A 267 16.00 -2.66 2.61
C PRO A 267 16.89 -1.77 1.75
N GLU A 268 16.98 -2.07 0.45
CA GLU A 268 18.14 -1.69 -0.34
C GLU A 268 17.82 -0.73 -1.49
N GLY A 269 16.58 -0.64 -2.00
CA GLY A 269 16.29 -0.02 -3.28
C GLY A 269 15.64 1.36 -3.21
N HIS A 270 16.41 2.39 -3.57
CA HIS A 270 15.85 3.61 -4.18
C HIS A 270 16.06 3.48 -5.68
N LEU A 271 14.98 3.44 -6.46
CA LEU A 271 15.05 3.41 -7.93
C LEU A 271 14.57 4.75 -8.48
N ASN A 272 15.49 5.44 -9.15
CA ASN A 272 15.16 6.66 -9.88
C ASN A 272 14.65 6.27 -11.27
N VAL A 273 13.46 6.74 -11.59
CA VAL A 273 12.78 6.47 -12.85
C VAL A 273 13.01 7.66 -13.78
N LEU A 274 13.41 7.38 -15.03
CA LEU A 274 13.58 8.39 -16.07
C LEU A 274 12.26 9.10 -16.36
N THR A 275 12.34 10.22 -17.06
CA THR A 275 11.14 10.93 -17.49
C THR A 275 10.31 10.07 -18.44
N PHE A 276 9.00 10.09 -18.26
CA PHE A 276 8.04 9.36 -19.08
C PHE A 276 6.76 10.17 -19.24
N GLU A 277 6.05 9.93 -20.34
CA GLU A 277 4.77 10.58 -20.62
C GLU A 277 3.67 10.05 -19.69
N ILE A 278 2.89 10.97 -19.11
CA ILE A 278 1.81 10.61 -18.21
C ILE A 278 0.65 10.02 -19.03
N PRO A 279 0.16 8.81 -18.72
CA PRO A 279 -1.05 8.31 -19.36
C PRO A 279 -2.25 9.18 -18.98
N THR A 280 -2.96 9.68 -19.99
CA THR A 280 -4.15 10.53 -19.81
C THR A 280 -5.37 9.75 -19.31
N SER A 281 -5.42 8.45 -19.61
CA SER A 281 -6.51 7.54 -19.27
C SER A 281 -6.00 6.33 -18.49
N ALA A 282 -6.89 5.78 -17.66
CA ALA A 282 -6.67 4.50 -17.02
C ALA A 282 -6.67 3.39 -18.08
N SER A 283 -5.78 2.42 -17.91
CA SER A 283 -5.61 1.33 -18.88
C SER A 283 -5.26 0.04 -18.16
N LEU A 284 -5.67 -1.09 -18.75
CA LEU A 284 -5.20 -2.42 -18.35
C LEU A 284 -3.88 -2.79 -19.02
N VAL A 285 -3.42 -1.98 -19.98
CA VAL A 285 -2.14 -2.17 -20.66
C VAL A 285 -1.05 -1.50 -19.82
N PRO A 286 0.02 -2.23 -19.46
CA PRO A 286 1.12 -1.65 -18.69
C PRO A 286 1.90 -0.64 -19.54
N THR A 287 2.21 0.51 -18.94
CA THR A 287 3.20 1.47 -19.44
C THR A 287 4.58 1.01 -19.02
N VAL A 288 5.47 0.81 -19.99
CA VAL A 288 6.88 0.46 -19.72
C VAL A 288 7.64 1.74 -19.41
N ILE A 289 8.21 1.81 -18.22
CA ILE A 289 8.97 2.96 -17.74
C ILE A 289 10.41 2.53 -17.48
N LYS A 290 11.38 3.35 -17.90
CA LYS A 290 12.80 3.03 -17.74
C LYS A 290 13.37 3.66 -16.48
N THR A 291 14.17 2.92 -15.73
CA THR A 291 14.97 3.48 -14.64
C THR A 291 16.21 4.16 -15.18
N PHE A 292 16.83 4.99 -14.35
CA PHE A 292 18.10 5.64 -14.67
C PHE A 292 19.22 4.62 -14.96
N GLU A 293 19.14 3.45 -14.33
CA GLU A 293 20.08 2.34 -14.52
C GLU A 293 19.77 1.50 -15.79
N GLY A 294 18.73 1.87 -16.55
CA GLY A 294 18.36 1.21 -17.81
C GLY A 294 17.44 0.00 -17.65
N TYR A 295 16.94 -0.27 -16.45
CA TYR A 295 15.97 -1.35 -16.22
C TYR A 295 14.56 -0.91 -16.62
N GLU A 296 13.72 -1.88 -16.95
CA GLU A 296 12.32 -1.63 -17.31
C GLU A 296 11.41 -1.99 -16.13
N LEU A 297 10.49 -1.08 -15.83
CA LEU A 297 9.39 -1.23 -14.88
C LEU A 297 8.08 -1.20 -15.66
N GLU A 298 7.06 -1.93 -15.20
CA GLU A 298 5.74 -1.91 -15.83
C GLU A 298 4.73 -1.29 -14.86
N ALA A 299 4.20 -0.12 -15.20
CA ALA A 299 3.18 0.57 -14.40
C ALA A 299 1.84 0.53 -15.11
N THR A 300 0.82 0.01 -14.44
CA THR A 300 -0.56 -0.03 -14.94
C THR A 300 -1.41 0.91 -14.08
N PHE A 301 -1.87 2.01 -14.67
CA PHE A 301 -2.67 3.01 -14.00
C PHE A 301 -4.15 2.65 -14.10
N LEU A 302 -4.79 2.35 -12.97
CA LEU A 302 -6.14 1.81 -12.94
C LEU A 302 -7.23 2.90 -12.78
N GLY A 303 -6.84 4.17 -12.65
CA GLY A 303 -7.75 5.26 -12.31
C GLY A 303 -8.03 5.34 -10.82
N ASN A 304 -8.67 6.44 -10.38
CA ASN A 304 -9.13 6.64 -8.99
C ASN A 304 -8.05 6.42 -7.91
N GLY A 305 -6.78 6.73 -8.22
CA GLY A 305 -5.68 6.57 -7.27
C GLY A 305 -5.20 5.12 -7.08
N PHE A 306 -5.48 4.21 -8.01
CA PHE A 306 -4.97 2.84 -7.98
C PHE A 306 -3.90 2.60 -9.04
N LEU A 307 -2.86 1.86 -8.66
CA LEU A 307 -1.71 1.54 -9.51
C LEU A 307 -1.32 0.06 -9.33
N VAL A 308 -0.84 -0.58 -10.38
CA VAL A 308 -0.10 -1.84 -10.28
C VAL A 308 1.28 -1.62 -10.87
N LEU A 309 2.32 -1.83 -10.08
CA LEU A 309 3.71 -1.68 -10.47
C LEU A 309 4.39 -3.05 -10.47
N SER A 310 4.90 -3.47 -11.62
CA SER A 310 5.62 -4.74 -11.76
C SER A 310 7.11 -4.47 -11.92
N ILE A 311 7.92 -5.10 -11.08
CA ILE A 311 9.37 -4.88 -10.99
C ILE A 311 10.08 -6.22 -11.08
N ASP A 312 11.16 -6.31 -11.84
CA ASP A 312 12.01 -7.51 -11.83
C ASP A 312 12.61 -7.72 -10.43
N LEU A 313 12.44 -8.92 -9.88
CA LEU A 313 13.00 -9.31 -8.60
C LEU A 313 14.51 -9.05 -8.56
N ASN A 314 15.24 -9.33 -9.63
CA ASN A 314 16.69 -9.10 -9.68
C ASN A 314 17.09 -7.64 -9.48
N LEU A 315 16.23 -6.70 -9.88
CA LEU A 315 16.42 -5.28 -9.67
C LEU A 315 16.26 -4.90 -8.19
N VAL A 316 15.23 -5.45 -7.54
CA VAL A 316 15.01 -5.29 -6.10
C VAL A 316 16.17 -5.89 -5.30
N MET A 317 16.78 -6.97 -5.81
CA MET A 317 17.90 -7.69 -5.16
C MET A 317 19.30 -7.13 -5.47
N LYS A 318 19.43 -5.93 -6.08
CA LYS A 318 20.70 -5.25 -6.39
C LYS A 318 21.80 -6.18 -6.93
N GLY A 319 21.49 -6.93 -7.99
CA GLY A 319 22.52 -7.47 -8.87
C GLY A 319 23.21 -8.76 -8.40
N LYS A 320 22.60 -9.54 -7.51
CA LYS A 320 22.84 -11.00 -7.54
C LYS A 320 21.87 -11.59 -8.56
N PRO A 321 22.27 -11.80 -9.83
CA PRO A 321 21.43 -12.54 -10.74
C PRO A 321 21.12 -13.88 -10.08
N THR A 322 19.83 -14.20 -9.92
CA THR A 322 19.44 -15.55 -9.51
C THR A 322 20.06 -16.52 -10.51
N MET A 323 21.06 -17.29 -10.10
CA MET A 323 21.99 -17.96 -11.02
C MET A 323 21.30 -18.89 -12.04
N HIS A 324 20.04 -19.27 -11.82
CA HIS A 324 19.32 -20.25 -12.64
C HIS A 324 17.82 -19.96 -12.87
N GLY A 325 17.34 -18.73 -12.67
CA GLY A 325 15.91 -18.40 -12.72
C GLY A 325 15.48 -17.61 -13.95
N LYS A 326 14.27 -17.88 -14.48
CA LYS A 326 13.56 -16.90 -15.32
C LYS A 326 13.39 -15.61 -14.51
N ALA A 327 13.48 -14.45 -15.17
CA ALA A 327 13.22 -13.16 -14.52
C ALA A 327 11.84 -13.20 -13.86
N GLU A 328 11.83 -13.26 -12.53
CA GLU A 328 10.62 -13.26 -11.73
C GLU A 328 10.20 -11.81 -11.52
N LYS A 329 8.98 -11.46 -11.92
CA LYS A 329 8.43 -10.12 -11.70
C LYS A 329 7.63 -10.12 -10.41
N LEU A 330 7.95 -9.20 -9.51
CA LEU A 330 7.14 -8.90 -8.34
C LEU A 330 6.10 -7.85 -8.67
N ASN A 331 4.85 -8.12 -8.31
CA ASN A 331 3.76 -7.17 -8.45
C ASN A 331 3.54 -6.40 -7.14
N PHE A 332 3.52 -5.08 -7.24
CA PHE A 332 3.19 -4.16 -6.17
C PHE A 332 1.85 -3.47 -6.49
N TYR A 333 0.97 -3.46 -5.51
CA TYR A 333 -0.36 -2.86 -5.59
C TYR A 333 -0.31 -1.50 -4.90
N GLY A 334 -0.39 -0.44 -5.69
CA GLY A 334 -0.30 0.94 -5.24
C GLY A 334 -1.66 1.54 -4.92
N ILE A 335 -1.76 2.21 -3.78
CA ILE A 335 -2.91 3.04 -3.41
C ILE A 335 -2.42 4.45 -3.12
N TRP A 336 -3.00 5.40 -3.84
CA TRP A 336 -2.78 6.82 -3.64
C TRP A 336 -3.22 7.24 -2.24
N GLN A 337 -2.40 8.05 -1.58
CA GLN A 337 -2.76 8.67 -0.33
C GLN A 337 -2.48 10.16 -0.39
N SER A 338 -3.49 10.96 -0.08
CA SER A 338 -3.28 12.39 0.06
C SER A 338 -2.33 12.67 1.23
N LYS A 339 -1.62 13.79 1.16
CA LYS A 339 -0.74 14.25 2.23
C LYS A 339 -1.50 14.46 3.54
N GLU A 340 -2.74 14.93 3.45
CA GLU A 340 -3.66 15.16 4.56
C GLU A 340 -4.08 13.84 5.23
N GLU A 341 -4.52 12.85 4.44
CA GLU A 341 -4.88 11.51 4.94
C GLU A 341 -3.69 10.85 5.61
N ARG A 342 -2.52 10.88 4.98
CA ARG A 342 -1.30 10.31 5.56
C ARG A 342 -0.92 10.99 6.86
N LYS A 343 -1.01 12.33 6.93
CA LYS A 343 -0.77 13.09 8.16
C LYS A 343 -1.76 12.68 9.25
N HIS A 344 -3.04 12.52 8.91
CA HIS A 344 -4.06 12.07 9.85
C HIS A 344 -3.79 10.66 10.36
N LEU A 345 -3.49 9.70 9.48
CA LEU A 345 -3.13 8.32 9.84
C LEU A 345 -1.89 8.28 10.72
N MET A 346 -0.87 9.07 10.40
CA MET A 346 0.36 9.16 11.21
C MET A 346 0.08 9.76 12.59
N GLU A 347 -0.73 10.81 12.68
CA GLU A 347 -1.12 11.41 13.94
C GLU A 347 -1.94 10.44 14.80
N GLU A 348 -2.87 9.70 14.19
CA GLU A 348 -3.67 8.70 14.89
C GLU A 348 -2.82 7.53 15.38
N ALA A 349 -1.93 6.99 14.54
CA ALA A 349 -0.98 5.95 14.92
C ALA A 349 -0.09 6.41 16.08
N TRP A 350 0.37 7.67 16.03
CA TRP A 350 1.17 8.26 17.10
C TRP A 350 0.38 8.49 18.39
N ARG A 351 -0.89 8.89 18.30
CA ARG A 351 -1.79 8.97 19.46
C ARG A 351 -2.01 7.60 20.11
N ARG A 352 -2.16 6.54 19.31
CA ARG A 352 -2.30 5.16 19.81
C ARG A 352 -1.01 4.60 20.42
N ALA A 353 0.14 4.90 19.82
CA ALA A 353 1.44 4.45 20.32
C ALA A 353 1.86 5.17 21.61
N ARG A 354 1.38 6.41 21.82
CA ARG A 354 1.62 7.14 23.06
C ARG A 354 0.86 6.48 24.20
N ARG A 355 1.59 6.07 25.23
CA ARG A 355 0.97 5.70 26.50
C ARG A 355 0.12 6.90 26.96
N PRO A 356 -1.14 6.69 27.38
CA PRO A 356 -1.97 7.76 27.92
C PRO A 356 -1.16 8.50 28.98
N SER A 357 -1.02 9.82 28.86
CA SER A 357 -0.30 10.53 29.90
C SER A 357 -1.06 10.33 31.21
N PRO A 358 -0.39 10.29 32.38
CA PRO A 358 -1.10 10.20 33.66
C PRO A 358 -2.13 11.33 33.85
N ARG A 359 -1.96 12.47 33.15
CA ARG A 359 -2.92 13.58 33.14
C ARG A 359 -4.15 13.30 32.28
N ASP A 360 -4.10 12.37 31.35
CA ASP A 360 -5.26 11.93 30.55
C ASP A 360 -5.99 10.76 31.22
N SER A 361 -5.46 10.24 32.34
CA SER A 361 -6.16 9.25 33.14
C SER A 361 -7.32 9.90 33.91
N VAL A 362 -8.45 9.20 33.99
CA VAL A 362 -9.70 9.63 34.66
C VAL A 362 -9.47 10.14 36.09
N GLY A 363 -8.40 9.68 36.75
CA GLY A 363 -8.00 10.13 38.09
C GLY A 363 -7.64 11.62 38.18
N SER A 364 -7.18 12.24 37.08
CA SER A 364 -6.86 13.68 37.05
C SER A 364 -8.11 14.56 36.89
N GLN A 365 -9.19 14.02 36.29
CA GLN A 365 -10.46 14.72 36.13
C GLN A 365 -11.29 14.73 37.41
N LEU A 366 -11.20 13.68 38.22
CA LEU A 366 -11.91 13.58 39.50
C LEU A 366 -11.38 14.56 40.57
N GLY A 367 -10.11 14.98 40.47
CA GLY A 367 -9.52 15.98 41.38
C GLY A 367 -9.98 17.43 41.15
N ARG A 368 -10.76 17.72 40.08
CA ARG A 368 -11.24 19.08 39.77
C ARG A 368 -12.63 19.40 40.29
N TYR A 369 -13.33 18.44 40.90
CA TYR A 369 -14.70 18.61 41.40
C TYR A 369 -14.81 18.68 42.93
N SER A 370 -13.71 18.81 43.66
CA SER A 370 -13.70 18.94 45.12
C SER A 370 -13.43 20.39 45.58
N HIS A 371 -14.26 21.34 45.15
CA HIS A 371 -14.21 22.71 45.68
C HIS A 371 -15.58 23.25 46.04
#